data_AF-A0A4W4FJN7-F1
#
_entry.id   AF-A0A4W4FJN7-F1
#
_cell.length_a   1.000
_cell.length_b   1.000
_cell.length_c   1.000
_cell.angle_alpha   90.00
_cell.angle_beta   90.00
_cell.angle_gamma   90.00
#
_symmetry.space_group_name_H-M   'P 1'
#
loop_
_entity.id
_entity.type
_entity.pdbx_description
1 polymer ?
#
loop_
_entity_poly.entity_id
_entity_poly.type
_entity_poly.pdbx_seq_one_letter_code
_entity_poly.pdbx_strand_id
1 'polypeptide(L)'
;MVNVLPGKRVSKPRWASINRGVLICDECCSIHRGLGRHSSQVRHLTHTAWPPSQLQTVQMLYSNGANSIWEHCLLDPSSIMSGKRKANPQDRVHPNKTEFIKAKYQMLAFVHRMPCREDDSVTAKDLSKQLHSSVRTGNLETCLRLLSLGAQANFFHPEKGNTPLHVAAKAGQLLQAELLTVYGADPGAPDSSGNTPIDYARQAGHQELADRLVEIQFELTDRLAFYLCGRRPGNMTCSSLDLSELAKAAKKKLQSLSNHQFEELAMDVYDEVDRRETDAVWLATQNHSTLVTETTVVPFLPVNPEYSSTRNQGRQKLARFNAHEFATLVIDILTDARRRQQGSSPDHAKDNVELILKDIGSRHGSENQEADQPDYDSVASDEDTEREPASGKDERTKVLLPVDSMQNSRHI
;
A
#
# COMPACT_ATOMS: atom_id res chain seq x y z
N MET A 1 -11.41 27.38 1.48
CA MET A 1 -10.73 28.17 2.53
C MET A 1 -10.92 29.67 2.30
N VAL A 2 -11.16 30.43 3.37
CA VAL A 2 -11.59 31.84 3.36
C VAL A 2 -10.55 32.77 2.72
N ASN A 3 -11.02 33.65 1.83
CA ASN A 3 -10.26 34.83 1.41
C ASN A 3 -9.96 35.67 2.65
N VAL A 4 -8.69 35.90 2.91
CA VAL A 4 -8.19 36.69 4.03
C VAL A 4 -8.67 38.12 3.84
N LEU A 5 -9.73 38.52 4.56
CA LEU A 5 -9.91 39.93 4.90
C LEU A 5 -8.87 40.29 5.96
N PRO A 6 -8.17 41.43 5.83
CA PRO A 6 -7.11 41.81 6.75
C PRO A 6 -7.72 42.10 8.14
N GLY A 7 -7.23 41.39 9.16
CA GLY A 7 -7.43 41.79 10.57
C GLY A 7 -8.07 40.79 11.54
N LYS A 8 -8.43 39.54 11.16
CA LYS A 8 -9.03 38.58 12.12
C LYS A 8 -8.42 37.18 12.03
N ARG A 9 -7.91 36.67 13.16
CA ARG A 9 -7.18 35.40 13.30
C ARG A 9 -8.04 34.20 12.89
N VAL A 10 -7.85 33.71 11.67
CA VAL A 10 -8.22 32.35 11.27
C VAL A 10 -7.18 31.41 11.89
N SER A 11 -7.60 30.27 12.47
CA SER A 11 -6.66 29.25 12.93
C SER A 11 -5.81 28.80 11.74
N LYS A 12 -4.47 28.89 11.88
CA LYS A 12 -3.54 28.48 10.83
C LYS A 12 -3.82 27.01 10.49
N PRO A 13 -3.85 26.63 9.20
CA PRO A 13 -4.05 25.24 8.84
C PRO A 13 -2.91 24.38 9.36
N ARG A 14 -3.25 23.23 9.94
CA ARG A 14 -2.31 22.25 10.48
C ARG A 14 -2.34 20.92 9.74
N TRP A 15 -3.31 20.75 8.85
CA TRP A 15 -3.56 19.53 8.10
C TRP A 15 -3.63 19.81 6.61
N ALA A 16 -3.45 18.77 5.81
CA ALA A 16 -3.65 18.78 4.38
C ALA A 16 -4.60 17.67 3.96
N SER A 17 -5.40 17.94 2.93
CA SER A 17 -6.08 16.93 2.12
C SER A 17 -5.27 16.74 0.84
N ILE A 18 -4.52 15.64 0.76
CA ILE A 18 -3.48 15.41 -0.26
C ILE A 18 -4.10 15.35 -1.65
N ASN A 19 -5.06 14.46 -1.85
CA ASN A 19 -5.77 14.28 -3.12
C ASN A 19 -6.57 15.51 -3.55
N ARG A 20 -6.94 16.41 -2.64
CA ARG A 20 -7.65 17.65 -2.98
C ARG A 20 -6.72 18.84 -3.21
N GLY A 21 -5.43 18.73 -2.88
CA GLY A 21 -4.47 19.82 -2.99
C GLY A 21 -4.82 21.03 -2.13
N VAL A 22 -5.37 20.80 -0.92
CA VAL A 22 -5.80 21.88 -0.02
C VAL A 22 -5.26 21.69 1.40
N LEU A 23 -4.97 22.82 2.05
CA LEU A 23 -4.71 22.85 3.49
C LEU A 23 -6.04 22.99 4.25
N ILE A 24 -6.12 22.49 5.48
CA ILE A 24 -7.31 22.55 6.35
C ILE A 24 -6.93 22.76 7.83
N CYS A 25 -7.80 23.42 8.60
CA CYS A 25 -7.66 23.53 10.06
C CYS A 25 -8.21 22.27 10.75
N ASP A 26 -8.00 22.17 12.07
CA ASP A 26 -8.42 20.99 12.86
C ASP A 26 -9.93 20.74 12.78
N GLU A 27 -10.74 21.77 12.97
CA GLU A 27 -12.20 21.66 12.93
C GLU A 27 -12.71 21.13 11.58
N CYS A 28 -12.08 21.54 10.47
CA CYS A 28 -12.42 20.99 9.16
C CYS A 28 -11.84 19.57 9.01
N CYS A 29 -10.64 19.31 9.51
CA CYS A 29 -9.99 18.01 9.48
C CYS A 29 -10.83 16.93 10.17
N SER A 30 -11.47 17.23 11.31
CA SER A 30 -12.33 16.28 12.02
C SER A 30 -13.47 15.77 11.13
N ILE A 31 -14.03 16.65 10.29
CA ILE A 31 -15.06 16.30 9.30
C ILE A 31 -14.45 15.51 8.14
N HIS A 32 -13.30 15.94 7.61
CA HIS A 32 -12.61 15.27 6.51
C HIS A 32 -12.25 13.81 6.86
N ARG A 33 -11.81 13.54 8.09
CA ARG A 33 -11.56 12.17 8.60
C ARG A 33 -12.82 11.30 8.50
N GLY A 34 -13.99 11.86 8.80
CA GLY A 34 -15.28 11.17 8.71
C GLY A 34 -15.76 10.89 7.28
N LEU A 35 -15.18 11.54 6.26
CA LEU A 35 -15.52 11.26 4.85
C LEU A 35 -14.82 10.00 4.32
N GLY A 36 -13.69 9.61 4.90
CA GLY A 36 -12.85 8.51 4.43
C GLY A 36 -11.88 8.90 3.31
N ARG A 37 -10.85 8.08 3.12
CA ARG A 37 -9.72 8.34 2.20
C ARG A 37 -10.12 8.45 0.73
N HIS A 38 -11.17 7.75 0.32
CA HIS A 38 -11.73 7.84 -1.03
C HIS A 38 -12.21 9.27 -1.36
N SER A 39 -12.65 10.04 -0.36
CA SER A 39 -13.02 11.44 -0.53
C SER A 39 -11.88 12.39 -0.18
N SER A 40 -11.18 12.17 0.93
CA SER A 40 -10.10 13.01 1.42
C SER A 40 -9.02 12.22 2.14
N GLN A 41 -7.81 12.22 1.60
CA GLN A 41 -6.62 11.65 2.23
C GLN A 41 -5.97 12.70 3.14
N VAL A 42 -6.08 12.52 4.46
CA VAL A 42 -5.72 13.56 5.44
C VAL A 42 -4.35 13.29 6.04
N ARG A 43 -3.51 14.33 6.17
CA ARG A 43 -2.18 14.22 6.80
C ARG A 43 -1.82 15.49 7.56
N HIS A 44 -1.19 15.33 8.72
CA HIS A 44 -0.76 16.47 9.55
C HIS A 44 0.55 17.07 9.01
N LEU A 45 0.64 18.41 8.96
CA LEU A 45 1.76 19.11 8.33
C LEU A 45 3.10 18.97 9.08
N THR A 46 3.09 18.91 10.42
CA THR A 46 4.34 18.84 11.22
C THR A 46 4.56 17.55 12.02
N HIS A 47 3.50 16.86 12.48
CA HIS A 47 3.63 15.65 13.31
C HIS A 47 3.89 14.35 12.53
N THR A 48 3.79 14.37 11.20
CA THR A 48 4.12 13.22 10.35
C THR A 48 5.27 13.62 9.43
N ALA A 49 6.24 12.72 9.23
CA ALA A 49 7.30 12.97 8.25
C ALA A 49 6.69 12.95 6.85
N TRP A 50 7.04 13.92 6.00
CA TRP A 50 6.56 13.99 4.61
C TRP A 50 7.70 13.64 3.65
N PRO A 51 7.40 12.92 2.55
CA PRO A 51 8.22 13.01 1.36
C PRO A 51 8.25 14.48 0.89
N PRO A 52 9.42 15.09 0.68
CA PRO A 52 9.52 16.51 0.31
C PRO A 52 8.71 16.87 -0.94
N SER A 53 8.77 16.03 -1.97
CA SER A 53 8.03 16.16 -3.23
C SER A 53 6.51 16.12 -3.04
N GLN A 54 6.00 15.25 -2.16
CA GLN A 54 4.57 15.16 -1.87
C GLN A 54 4.05 16.43 -1.18
N LEU A 55 4.78 16.94 -0.18
CA LEU A 55 4.41 18.19 0.50
C LEU A 55 4.47 19.38 -0.47
N GLN A 56 5.51 19.44 -1.29
CA GLN A 56 5.67 20.47 -2.32
C GLN A 56 4.51 20.44 -3.33
N THR A 57 4.07 19.25 -3.75
CA THR A 57 2.93 19.07 -4.66
C THR A 57 1.66 19.67 -4.06
N VAL A 58 1.35 19.36 -2.80
CA VAL A 58 0.18 19.91 -2.09
C VAL A 58 0.27 21.42 -1.92
N GLN A 59 1.44 21.93 -1.54
CA GLN A 59 1.66 23.38 -1.39
C GLN A 59 1.51 24.12 -2.71
N MET A 60 2.04 23.58 -3.81
CA MET A 60 1.96 24.20 -5.13
C MET A 60 0.53 24.18 -5.68
N LEU A 61 -0.19 23.06 -5.51
CA LEU A 61 -1.63 22.99 -5.84
C LEU A 61 -2.43 24.02 -5.04
N TYR A 62 -2.15 24.13 -3.74
CA TYR A 62 -2.85 25.07 -2.88
C TYR A 62 -2.57 26.53 -3.27
N SER A 63 -1.31 26.89 -3.52
CA SER A 63 -0.91 28.25 -3.91
C SER A 63 -1.42 28.64 -5.30
N ASN A 64 -1.49 27.68 -6.22
CA ASN A 64 -1.98 27.88 -7.58
C ASN A 64 -3.50 27.71 -7.70
N GLY A 65 -4.23 27.77 -6.58
CA GLY A 65 -5.68 27.88 -6.62
C GLY A 65 -6.42 26.58 -6.92
N ALA A 66 -5.92 25.40 -6.51
CA ALA A 66 -6.68 24.14 -6.56
C ALA A 66 -8.09 24.26 -5.94
N ASN A 67 -8.24 25.16 -4.96
CA ASN A 67 -9.53 25.46 -4.34
C ASN A 67 -10.58 26.03 -5.33
N SER A 68 -10.15 26.62 -6.45
CA SER A 68 -11.04 27.10 -7.52
C SER A 68 -11.77 25.97 -8.25
N ILE A 69 -11.19 24.76 -8.30
CA ILE A 69 -11.85 23.57 -8.86
C ILE A 69 -13.06 23.21 -8.00
N TRP A 70 -12.84 23.16 -6.67
CA TRP A 70 -13.83 22.70 -5.70
C TRP A 70 -14.84 23.76 -5.26
N GLU A 71 -14.59 25.03 -5.56
CA GLU A 71 -15.45 26.17 -5.19
C GLU A 71 -15.81 27.03 -6.42
N HIS A 72 -15.72 26.48 -7.64
CA HIS A 72 -15.92 27.22 -8.89
C HIS A 72 -17.23 28.02 -8.89
N CYS A 73 -18.37 27.38 -8.59
CA CYS A 73 -19.68 28.04 -8.53
C CYS A 73 -19.82 29.05 -7.38
N LEU A 74 -18.88 29.12 -6.44
CA LEU A 74 -18.87 30.15 -5.39
C LEU A 74 -18.03 31.36 -5.80
N LEU A 75 -17.16 31.20 -6.80
CA LEU A 75 -16.31 32.25 -7.34
C LEU A 75 -16.96 32.96 -8.55
N ASP A 76 -17.86 32.28 -9.25
CA ASP A 76 -18.60 32.83 -10.37
C ASP A 76 -19.63 33.88 -9.90
N PRO A 77 -19.51 35.16 -10.31
CA PRO A 77 -20.44 36.22 -9.92
C PRO A 77 -21.91 35.95 -10.25
N SER A 78 -22.18 35.13 -11.27
CA SER A 78 -23.54 34.81 -11.71
C SER A 78 -24.28 33.86 -10.77
N SER A 79 -23.56 33.01 -10.03
CA SER A 79 -24.14 32.00 -9.12
C SER A 79 -24.22 32.46 -7.66
N ILE A 80 -23.67 33.63 -7.30
CA ILE A 80 -23.72 34.21 -5.95
C ILE A 80 -25.17 34.48 -5.50
N MET A 81 -26.10 34.66 -6.44
CA MET A 81 -27.53 34.89 -6.16
C MET A 81 -28.26 33.65 -5.60
N SER A 82 -27.66 32.47 -5.62
CA SER A 82 -28.34 31.21 -5.25
C SER A 82 -28.38 30.91 -3.74
N GLY A 83 -27.96 31.83 -2.87
CA GLY A 83 -27.91 31.63 -1.42
C GLY A 83 -26.86 30.62 -0.92
N LYS A 84 -26.06 30.04 -1.83
CA LYS A 84 -24.95 29.13 -1.49
C LYS A 84 -23.81 29.93 -0.89
N ARG A 85 -23.74 29.96 0.45
CA ARG A 85 -22.69 30.66 1.18
C ARG A 85 -21.62 29.69 1.68
N LYS A 86 -20.36 30.10 1.56
CA LYS A 86 -19.22 29.45 2.19
C LYS A 86 -19.28 29.57 3.71
N ALA A 87 -19.00 28.48 4.41
CA ALA A 87 -18.93 28.50 5.88
C ALA A 87 -17.91 29.53 6.37
N ASN A 88 -18.30 30.36 7.34
CA ASN A 88 -17.41 31.31 7.99
C ASN A 88 -16.49 30.59 8.99
N PRO A 89 -15.30 31.14 9.30
CA PRO A 89 -14.40 30.54 10.28
C PRO A 89 -15.02 30.36 11.67
N GLN A 90 -15.98 31.22 12.05
CA GLN A 90 -16.66 31.20 13.35
C GLN A 90 -17.92 30.32 13.37
N ASP A 91 -18.33 29.78 12.23
CA ASP A 91 -19.50 28.91 12.19
C ASP A 91 -19.24 27.64 13.02
N ARG A 92 -20.29 27.10 13.63
CA ARG A 92 -20.19 25.85 14.40
C ARG A 92 -19.72 24.71 13.49
N VAL A 93 -18.90 23.82 14.05
CA VAL A 93 -18.46 22.61 13.33
C VAL A 93 -19.66 21.83 12.82
N HIS A 94 -20.61 21.53 13.70
CA HIS A 94 -21.89 20.93 13.35
C HIS A 94 -23.06 21.92 13.57
N PRO A 95 -24.01 22.04 12.62
CA PRO A 95 -24.06 21.39 11.31
C PRO A 95 -23.31 22.15 10.20
N ASN A 96 -23.01 23.44 10.38
CA ASN A 96 -22.65 24.35 9.30
C ASN A 96 -21.39 23.94 8.51
N LYS A 97 -20.25 23.72 9.19
CA LYS A 97 -19.02 23.30 8.51
C LYS A 97 -19.15 21.89 7.96
N THR A 98 -19.82 20.98 8.68
CA THR A 98 -20.08 19.61 8.24
C THR A 98 -20.85 19.56 6.93
N GLU A 99 -21.98 20.26 6.84
CA GLU A 99 -22.81 20.31 5.63
C GLU A 99 -22.04 20.94 4.46
N PHE A 100 -21.33 22.04 4.70
CA PHE A 100 -20.53 22.68 3.65
C PHE A 100 -19.42 21.76 3.11
N ILE A 101 -18.68 21.08 3.99
CA ILE A 101 -17.58 20.20 3.60
C ILE A 101 -18.10 18.96 2.85
N LYS A 102 -19.20 18.36 3.31
CA LYS A 102 -19.87 17.26 2.60
C LYS A 102 -20.39 17.73 1.24
N ALA A 103 -21.07 18.87 1.17
CA ALA A 103 -21.52 19.45 -0.08
C ALA A 103 -20.35 19.68 -1.05
N LYS A 104 -19.21 20.16 -0.53
CA LYS A 104 -18.04 20.50 -1.34
C LYS A 104 -17.30 19.29 -1.92
N TYR A 105 -16.95 18.29 -1.10
CA TYR A 105 -16.05 17.22 -1.53
C TYR A 105 -16.73 15.87 -1.72
N GLN A 106 -17.86 15.63 -1.05
CA GLN A 106 -18.63 14.40 -1.19
C GLN A 106 -19.71 14.54 -2.27
N MET A 107 -20.46 15.65 -2.26
CA MET A 107 -21.50 15.91 -3.26
C MET A 107 -21.01 16.71 -4.47
N LEU A 108 -19.77 17.24 -4.42
CA LEU A 108 -19.18 18.08 -5.45
C LEU A 108 -20.08 19.25 -5.89
N ALA A 109 -20.88 19.80 -4.99
CA ALA A 109 -21.98 20.73 -5.29
C ALA A 109 -21.57 22.10 -5.88
N PHE A 110 -20.27 22.40 -5.90
CA PHE A 110 -19.72 23.68 -6.34
C PHE A 110 -18.69 23.56 -7.47
N VAL A 111 -18.47 22.37 -8.02
CA VAL A 111 -17.57 22.19 -9.17
C VAL A 111 -18.25 22.71 -10.45
N HIS A 112 -17.45 23.11 -11.44
CA HIS A 112 -17.98 23.57 -12.72
C HIS A 112 -18.76 22.47 -13.48
N ARG A 113 -18.23 21.25 -13.46
CA ARG A 113 -18.80 20.08 -14.13
C ARG A 113 -18.57 18.85 -13.25
N MET A 114 -19.61 18.03 -13.11
CA MET A 114 -19.52 16.76 -12.38
C MET A 114 -18.58 15.78 -13.10
N PRO A 115 -17.90 14.88 -12.36
CA PRO A 115 -17.15 13.79 -12.97
C PRO A 115 -18.04 12.99 -13.94
N CYS A 116 -17.45 12.47 -15.01
CA CYS A 116 -18.17 11.55 -15.89
C CYS A 116 -18.63 10.31 -15.10
N ARG A 117 -19.80 9.77 -15.45
CA ARG A 117 -20.27 8.51 -14.88
C ARG A 117 -19.36 7.38 -15.36
N GLU A 118 -19.23 6.32 -14.58
CA GLU A 118 -18.38 5.17 -14.94
C GLU A 118 -18.79 4.54 -16.29
N ASP A 119 -20.09 4.57 -16.61
CA ASP A 119 -20.63 4.06 -17.88
C ASP A 119 -20.30 4.96 -19.09
N ASP A 120 -19.92 6.22 -18.87
CA ASP A 120 -19.53 7.16 -19.93
C ASP A 120 -18.06 6.97 -20.33
N SER A 121 -17.81 5.78 -20.89
CA SER A 121 -16.46 5.35 -21.28
C SER A 121 -15.82 6.23 -22.35
N VAL A 122 -16.60 6.96 -23.16
CA VAL A 122 -16.07 7.84 -24.21
C VAL A 122 -15.48 9.09 -23.57
N THR A 123 -16.25 9.81 -22.75
CA THR A 123 -15.77 11.00 -22.07
C THR A 123 -14.58 10.69 -21.15
N ALA A 124 -14.64 9.58 -20.42
CA ALA A 124 -13.55 9.14 -19.54
C ALA A 124 -12.25 8.89 -20.33
N LYS A 125 -12.33 8.24 -21.51
CA LYS A 125 -11.17 8.01 -22.39
C LYS A 125 -10.61 9.31 -22.93
N ASP A 126 -11.44 10.25 -23.36
CA ASP A 126 -10.98 11.53 -23.91
C ASP A 126 -10.29 12.39 -22.85
N LEU A 127 -10.86 12.46 -21.64
CA LEU A 127 -10.23 13.12 -20.50
C LEU A 127 -8.90 12.45 -20.12
N SER A 128 -8.83 11.13 -20.19
CA SER A 128 -7.61 10.38 -19.88
C SER A 128 -6.52 10.56 -20.94
N LYS A 129 -6.86 10.67 -22.22
CA LYS A 129 -5.93 11.08 -23.30
C LYS A 129 -5.41 12.50 -23.09
N GLN A 130 -6.28 13.42 -22.66
CA GLN A 130 -5.86 14.78 -22.30
C GLN A 130 -4.89 14.78 -21.11
N LEU A 131 -5.18 13.97 -20.07
CA LEU A 131 -4.29 13.82 -18.91
C LEU A 131 -2.93 13.28 -19.35
N HIS A 132 -2.92 12.21 -20.15
CA HIS A 132 -1.70 11.59 -20.70
C HIS A 132 -0.79 12.61 -21.41
N SER A 133 -1.37 13.56 -22.15
CA SER A 133 -0.61 14.61 -22.82
C SER A 133 -0.17 15.75 -21.88
N SER A 134 -1.02 16.11 -20.90
CA SER A 134 -0.83 17.27 -20.03
C SER A 134 0.30 17.11 -19.03
N VAL A 135 0.50 15.87 -18.54
CA VAL A 135 1.51 15.52 -17.50
C VAL A 135 2.96 15.68 -17.98
N ARG A 136 3.19 15.92 -19.26
CA ARG A 136 4.51 16.30 -19.81
C ARG A 136 4.95 17.71 -19.36
N THR A 137 4.01 18.54 -18.89
CA THR A 137 4.26 19.92 -18.43
C THR A 137 4.04 20.04 -16.93
N GLY A 138 4.59 21.07 -16.29
CA GLY A 138 4.48 21.30 -14.85
C GLY A 138 3.13 21.84 -14.35
N ASN A 139 2.09 21.92 -15.19
CA ASN A 139 0.79 22.47 -14.78
C ASN A 139 -0.03 21.43 -13.98
N LEU A 140 0.17 21.44 -12.66
CA LEU A 140 -0.56 20.55 -11.73
C LEU A 140 -2.06 20.85 -11.70
N GLU A 141 -2.48 22.11 -11.84
CA GLU A 141 -3.90 22.48 -11.75
C GLU A 141 -4.70 21.85 -12.91
N THR A 142 -4.16 21.89 -14.13
CA THR A 142 -4.78 21.23 -15.29
C THR A 142 -4.93 19.73 -15.06
N CYS A 143 -3.90 19.07 -14.54
CA CYS A 143 -3.94 17.63 -14.29
C CYS A 143 -4.93 17.28 -13.16
N LEU A 144 -4.93 18.05 -12.06
CA LEU A 144 -5.91 17.90 -10.97
C LEU A 144 -7.34 18.10 -11.47
N ARG A 145 -7.57 19.08 -12.35
CA ARG A 145 -8.90 19.32 -12.94
C ARG A 145 -9.35 18.14 -13.79
N LEU A 146 -8.49 17.60 -14.65
CA LEU A 146 -8.80 16.42 -15.47
C LEU A 146 -9.13 15.20 -14.60
N LEU A 147 -8.33 14.94 -13.57
CA LEU A 147 -8.58 13.89 -12.58
C LEU A 147 -9.93 14.10 -11.87
N SER A 148 -10.25 15.35 -11.49
CA SER A 148 -11.54 15.69 -10.87
C SER A 148 -12.75 15.49 -11.79
N LEU A 149 -12.54 15.47 -13.10
CA LEU A 149 -13.59 15.22 -14.11
C LEU A 149 -13.75 13.74 -14.47
N GLY A 150 -12.89 12.86 -13.93
CA GLY A 150 -12.93 11.41 -14.19
C GLY A 150 -11.84 10.89 -15.12
N ALA A 151 -10.79 11.65 -15.41
CA ALA A 151 -9.60 11.10 -16.07
C ALA A 151 -8.97 10.02 -15.18
N GLN A 152 -8.50 8.93 -15.79
CA GLN A 152 -7.90 7.80 -15.07
C GLN A 152 -6.38 7.94 -15.03
N ALA A 153 -5.80 7.97 -13.82
CA ALA A 153 -4.35 8.10 -13.63
C ALA A 153 -3.56 6.90 -14.20
N ASN A 154 -4.17 5.70 -14.17
CA ASN A 154 -3.65 4.45 -14.75
C ASN A 154 -4.10 4.19 -16.19
N PHE A 155 -4.63 5.20 -16.89
CA PHE A 155 -5.08 5.01 -18.27
C PHE A 155 -3.95 4.48 -19.16
N PHE A 156 -4.17 3.33 -19.80
CA PHE A 156 -3.24 2.78 -20.77
C PHE A 156 -3.59 3.29 -22.17
N HIS A 157 -2.75 4.13 -22.75
CA HIS A 157 -3.04 4.76 -24.04
C HIS A 157 -2.89 3.73 -25.18
N PRO A 158 -3.95 3.38 -25.92
CA PRO A 158 -3.90 2.30 -26.91
C PRO A 158 -2.87 2.52 -28.03
N GLU A 159 -2.76 3.75 -28.54
CA GLU A 159 -1.84 4.06 -29.65
C GLU A 159 -0.40 4.38 -29.22
N LYS A 160 -0.19 4.85 -27.98
CA LYS A 160 1.14 5.19 -27.45
C LYS A 160 1.75 4.05 -26.63
N GLY A 161 0.91 3.10 -26.22
CA GLY A 161 1.31 1.89 -25.52
C GLY A 161 1.81 2.11 -24.10
N ASN A 162 1.49 3.23 -23.44
CA ASN A 162 1.99 3.58 -22.11
C ASN A 162 0.98 4.40 -21.29
N THR A 163 1.28 4.62 -20.00
CA THR A 163 0.40 5.36 -19.06
C THR A 163 0.85 6.81 -18.85
N PRO A 164 0.00 7.70 -18.29
CA PRO A 164 0.42 9.05 -17.91
C PRO A 164 1.67 9.07 -17.02
N LEU A 165 1.85 8.10 -16.13
CA LEU A 165 3.01 8.03 -15.25
C LEU A 165 4.32 7.79 -16.02
N HIS A 166 4.28 6.99 -17.10
CA HIS A 166 5.44 6.84 -18.01
C HIS A 166 5.83 8.17 -18.66
N VAL A 167 4.84 8.96 -19.10
CA VAL A 167 5.08 10.27 -19.73
C VAL A 167 5.68 11.24 -18.72
N ALA A 168 5.12 11.31 -17.50
CA ALA A 168 5.65 12.16 -16.43
C ALA A 168 7.07 11.76 -16.04
N ALA A 169 7.34 10.45 -15.93
CA ALA A 169 8.65 9.91 -15.59
C ALA A 169 9.71 10.24 -16.65
N LYS A 170 9.40 9.99 -17.92
CA LYS A 170 10.30 10.31 -19.05
C LYS A 170 10.58 11.81 -19.17
N ALA A 171 9.64 12.67 -18.76
CA ALA A 171 9.77 14.13 -18.81
C ALA A 171 10.35 14.74 -17.51
N GLY A 172 10.69 13.92 -16.50
CA GLY A 172 11.23 14.40 -15.22
C GLY A 172 10.23 15.21 -14.39
N GLN A 173 8.93 15.02 -14.61
CA GLN A 173 7.88 15.79 -13.94
C GLN A 173 7.55 15.21 -12.56
N LEU A 174 8.45 15.43 -11.60
CA LEU A 174 8.37 14.85 -10.25
C LEU A 174 7.02 15.11 -9.55
N LEU A 175 6.54 16.35 -9.60
CA LEU A 175 5.29 16.72 -8.92
C LEU A 175 4.05 16.20 -9.66
N GLN A 176 4.13 15.99 -10.99
CA GLN A 176 3.06 15.32 -11.73
C GLN A 176 3.00 13.84 -11.37
N ALA A 177 4.16 13.18 -11.24
CA ALA A 177 4.23 11.80 -10.80
C ALA A 177 3.61 11.62 -9.40
N GLU A 178 3.91 12.50 -8.44
CA GLU A 178 3.26 12.53 -7.11
C GLU A 178 1.74 12.69 -7.20
N LEU A 179 1.25 13.61 -8.02
CA LEU A 179 -0.19 13.80 -8.18
C LEU A 179 -0.85 12.55 -8.78
N LEU A 180 -0.24 11.95 -9.80
CA LEU A 180 -0.77 10.74 -10.45
C LEU A 180 -0.82 9.55 -9.48
N THR A 181 0.21 9.36 -8.66
CA THR A 181 0.28 8.23 -7.71
C THR A 181 -0.68 8.40 -6.54
N VAL A 182 -0.93 9.62 -6.08
CA VAL A 182 -2.01 9.95 -5.13
C VAL A 182 -3.39 9.54 -5.65
N TYR A 183 -3.56 9.58 -6.98
CA TYR A 183 -4.75 9.13 -7.70
C TYR A 183 -4.66 7.67 -8.19
N GLY A 184 -3.70 6.90 -7.66
CA GLY A 184 -3.59 5.47 -7.85
C GLY A 184 -2.75 5.04 -9.05
N ALA A 185 -1.99 5.92 -9.70
CA ALA A 185 -1.07 5.51 -10.76
C ALA A 185 -0.01 4.52 -10.22
N ASP A 186 0.20 3.40 -10.94
CA ASP A 186 1.10 2.32 -10.54
C ASP A 186 2.52 2.52 -11.12
N PRO A 187 3.54 2.74 -10.28
CA PRO A 187 4.94 2.84 -10.73
C PRO A 187 5.54 1.52 -11.23
N GLY A 188 4.90 0.38 -10.96
CA GLY A 188 5.33 -0.95 -11.41
C GLY A 188 4.68 -1.42 -12.71
N ALA A 189 3.69 -0.70 -13.24
CA ALA A 189 2.96 -1.10 -14.44
C ALA A 189 3.86 -1.02 -15.70
N PRO A 190 4.06 -2.11 -16.45
CA PRO A 190 4.86 -2.08 -17.67
C PRO A 190 4.10 -1.44 -18.85
N ASP A 191 4.83 -0.77 -19.73
CA ASP A 191 4.36 -0.33 -21.04
C ASP A 191 4.37 -1.46 -22.08
N SER A 192 3.99 -1.14 -23.33
CA SER A 192 3.98 -2.11 -24.44
C SER A 192 5.36 -2.63 -24.83
N SER A 193 6.43 -1.98 -24.36
CA SER A 193 7.83 -2.39 -24.53
C SER A 193 8.36 -3.14 -23.31
N GLY A 194 7.54 -3.35 -22.28
CA GLY A 194 7.93 -3.97 -21.02
C GLY A 194 8.69 -3.05 -20.05
N ASN A 195 8.82 -1.76 -20.34
CA ASN A 195 9.50 -0.80 -19.45
C ASN A 195 8.50 -0.21 -18.45
N THR A 196 8.94 0.02 -17.22
CA THR A 196 8.16 0.70 -16.18
C THR A 196 8.39 2.22 -16.20
N PRO A 197 7.55 3.03 -15.54
CA PRO A 197 7.85 4.45 -15.32
C PRO A 197 9.20 4.68 -14.63
N ILE A 198 9.59 3.80 -13.71
CA ILE A 198 10.88 3.86 -13.02
C ILE A 198 12.03 3.73 -14.02
N ASP A 199 11.92 2.81 -14.98
CA ASP A 199 12.94 2.61 -16.02
C ASP A 199 13.09 3.86 -16.90
N TYR A 200 11.99 4.50 -17.30
CA TYR A 200 12.05 5.76 -18.06
C TYR A 200 12.69 6.90 -17.26
N ALA A 201 12.39 7.03 -15.97
CA ALA A 201 13.01 8.04 -15.12
C ALA A 201 14.54 7.83 -15.04
N ARG A 202 15.00 6.58 -14.87
CA ARG A 202 16.44 6.24 -14.85
C ARG A 202 17.11 6.50 -16.20
N GLN A 203 16.51 6.02 -17.29
CA GLN A 203 17.05 6.19 -18.64
C GLN A 203 17.16 7.67 -19.04
N ALA A 204 16.24 8.51 -18.59
CA ALA A 204 16.26 9.96 -18.81
C ALA A 204 17.16 10.73 -17.83
N GLY A 205 17.81 10.06 -16.87
CA GLY A 205 18.70 10.68 -15.88
C GLY A 205 17.99 11.38 -14.71
N HIS A 206 16.70 11.14 -14.52
CA HIS A 206 15.90 11.71 -13.43
C HIS A 206 15.98 10.84 -12.17
N GLN A 207 17.17 10.75 -11.56
CA GLN A 207 17.44 9.84 -10.45
C GLN A 207 16.54 10.09 -9.22
N GLU A 208 16.34 11.35 -8.84
CA GLU A 208 15.45 11.70 -7.72
C GLU A 208 14.02 11.19 -7.93
N LEU A 209 13.51 11.30 -9.16
CA LEU A 209 12.20 10.78 -9.52
C LEU A 209 12.18 9.25 -9.53
N ALA A 210 13.21 8.61 -10.07
CA ALA A 210 13.30 7.15 -10.07
C ALA A 210 13.29 6.59 -8.64
N ASP A 211 14.09 7.16 -7.74
CA ASP A 211 14.16 6.75 -6.34
C ASP A 211 12.82 6.98 -5.63
N ARG A 212 12.19 8.14 -5.89
CA ARG A 212 10.87 8.45 -5.33
C ARG A 212 9.78 7.50 -5.83
N LEU A 213 9.80 7.11 -7.11
CA LEU A 213 8.85 6.14 -7.66
C LEU A 213 9.02 4.75 -7.05
N VAL A 214 10.26 4.34 -6.74
CA VAL A 214 10.53 3.12 -5.97
C VAL A 214 9.92 3.22 -4.57
N GLU A 215 10.13 4.33 -3.86
CA GLU A 215 9.50 4.53 -2.55
C GLU A 215 7.96 4.45 -2.63
N ILE A 216 7.35 5.00 -3.67
CA ILE A 216 5.91 4.96 -3.88
C ILE A 216 5.43 3.53 -4.17
N GLN A 217 6.16 2.77 -4.99
CA GLN A 217 5.82 1.38 -5.33
C GLN A 217 5.68 0.51 -4.07
N PHE A 218 6.50 0.75 -3.05
CA PHE A 218 6.50 -0.01 -1.80
C PHE A 218 5.81 0.73 -0.64
N GLU A 219 5.15 1.87 -0.88
CA GLU A 219 4.56 2.71 0.18
C GLU A 219 3.60 1.92 1.09
N LEU A 220 2.83 1.00 0.51
CA LEU A 220 1.89 0.16 1.26
C LEU A 220 2.64 -0.71 2.27
N THR A 221 3.58 -1.52 1.80
CA THR A 221 4.34 -2.45 2.66
C THR A 221 5.24 -1.72 3.63
N ASP A 222 5.83 -0.60 3.22
CA ASP A 222 6.69 0.22 4.06
C ASP A 222 5.91 0.84 5.22
N ARG A 223 4.69 1.32 4.97
CA ARG A 223 3.84 1.87 6.02
C ARG A 223 3.40 0.79 7.01
N LEU A 224 3.01 -0.38 6.51
CA LEU A 224 2.68 -1.52 7.35
C LEU A 224 3.86 -1.97 8.23
N ALA A 225 5.07 -2.01 7.67
CA ALA A 225 6.28 -2.33 8.42
C ALA A 225 6.62 -1.25 9.45
N PHE A 226 6.50 0.02 9.08
CA PHE A 226 6.73 1.16 9.96
C PHE A 226 5.77 1.17 11.14
N TYR A 227 4.50 0.85 10.93
CA TYR A 227 3.49 0.76 11.99
C TYR A 227 3.86 -0.24 13.08
N LEU A 228 4.51 -1.36 12.73
CA LEU A 228 4.95 -2.37 13.70
C LEU A 228 6.29 -2.05 14.36
N CYS A 229 7.25 -1.53 13.60
CA CYS A 229 8.66 -1.47 14.04
C CYS A 229 9.19 -0.05 14.26
N GLY A 230 8.44 0.98 13.88
CA GLY A 230 8.90 2.38 13.87
C GLY A 230 10.09 2.64 12.93
N ARG A 231 10.39 1.72 12.00
CA ARG A 231 11.50 1.79 11.04
C ARG A 231 11.06 1.30 9.65
N ARG A 232 11.62 1.88 8.60
CA ARG A 232 11.47 1.39 7.22
C ARG A 232 12.18 0.02 7.08
N PRO A 233 11.70 -0.91 6.25
CA PRO A 233 12.19 -2.29 6.21
C PRO A 233 13.59 -2.39 5.60
N GLY A 234 14.61 -2.21 6.42
CA GLY A 234 16.02 -2.47 6.05
C GLY A 234 16.50 -3.89 6.36
N ASN A 235 15.82 -4.63 7.24
CA ASN A 235 16.07 -6.05 7.55
C ASN A 235 15.00 -6.52 8.56
N MET A 236 13.86 -7.02 8.08
CA MET A 236 12.84 -7.65 8.93
C MET A 236 13.12 -9.16 9.02
N THR A 237 13.83 -9.58 10.07
CA THR A 237 13.71 -10.95 10.61
C THR A 237 12.66 -10.91 11.71
N CYS A 238 11.38 -10.91 11.33
CA CYS A 238 10.32 -11.10 12.30
C CYS A 238 10.36 -12.58 12.72
N SER A 239 11.03 -12.86 13.83
CA SER A 239 11.02 -14.17 14.47
C SER A 239 9.57 -14.56 14.72
N SER A 240 9.18 -15.74 14.23
CA SER A 240 7.82 -16.26 14.36
C SER A 240 7.36 -16.15 15.82
N LEU A 241 6.39 -15.27 16.07
CA LEU A 241 5.58 -15.41 17.27
C LEU A 241 4.98 -16.81 17.23
N ASP A 242 4.96 -17.50 18.36
CA ASP A 242 4.49 -18.88 18.44
C ASP A 242 2.98 -18.89 18.14
N LEU A 243 2.62 -19.22 16.89
CA LEU A 243 1.27 -19.02 16.38
C LEU A 243 0.38 -20.21 16.75
N SER A 244 -0.70 -19.91 17.47
CA SER A 244 -1.86 -20.78 17.67
C SER A 244 -2.30 -21.44 16.36
N GLU A 245 -2.82 -22.68 16.42
CA GLU A 245 -3.39 -23.39 15.26
C GLU A 245 -4.41 -22.55 14.48
N LEU A 246 -5.16 -21.68 15.16
CA LEU A 246 -6.09 -20.76 14.53
C LEU A 246 -5.38 -19.74 13.62
N ALA A 247 -4.22 -19.24 14.05
CA ALA A 247 -3.45 -18.27 13.29
C ALA A 247 -2.75 -18.92 12.08
N LYS A 248 -2.29 -20.17 12.20
CA LYS A 248 -1.82 -20.97 11.06
C LYS A 248 -2.93 -21.18 10.02
N ALA A 249 -4.15 -21.50 10.47
CA ALA A 249 -5.30 -21.65 9.60
C ALA A 249 -5.69 -20.33 8.90
N ALA A 250 -5.62 -19.21 9.61
CA ALA A 250 -5.86 -17.87 9.05
C ALA A 250 -4.81 -17.51 7.98
N LYS A 251 -3.52 -17.74 8.26
CA LYS A 251 -2.42 -17.54 7.30
C LYS A 251 -2.61 -18.35 6.02
N LYS A 252 -3.03 -19.62 6.15
CA LYS A 252 -3.32 -20.48 4.99
C LYS A 252 -4.47 -19.92 4.13
N LYS A 253 -5.52 -19.38 4.77
CA LYS A 253 -6.62 -18.71 4.05
C LYS A 253 -6.14 -17.44 3.34
N LEU A 254 -5.29 -16.63 3.97
CA LEU A 254 -4.68 -15.46 3.33
C LEU A 254 -3.87 -15.85 2.09
N GLN A 255 -3.05 -16.89 2.19
CA GLN A 255 -2.22 -17.39 1.09
C GLN A 255 -3.03 -17.95 -0.09
N SER A 256 -4.27 -18.39 0.17
CA SER A 256 -5.19 -18.90 -0.87
C SER A 256 -5.85 -17.81 -1.71
N LEU A 257 -5.75 -16.54 -1.31
CA LEU A 257 -6.29 -15.41 -2.08
C LEU A 257 -5.51 -15.21 -3.39
N SER A 258 -6.21 -14.81 -4.44
CA SER A 258 -5.56 -14.32 -5.67
C SER A 258 -4.77 -13.03 -5.39
N ASN A 259 -3.84 -12.65 -6.28
CA ASN A 259 -3.07 -11.40 -6.10
C ASN A 259 -4.00 -10.18 -5.99
N HIS A 260 -5.01 -10.10 -6.85
CA HIS A 260 -5.99 -9.02 -6.81
C HIS A 260 -6.73 -8.96 -5.47
N GLN A 261 -7.27 -10.08 -4.98
CA GLN A 261 -7.98 -10.11 -3.69
C GLN A 261 -7.05 -9.82 -2.51
N PHE A 262 -5.79 -10.26 -2.60
CA PHE A 262 -4.78 -9.97 -1.60
C PHE A 262 -4.44 -8.48 -1.56
N GLU A 263 -4.24 -7.84 -2.72
CA GLU A 263 -4.00 -6.39 -2.84
C GLU A 263 -5.18 -5.59 -2.29
N GLU A 264 -6.42 -6.00 -2.57
CA GLU A 264 -7.61 -5.36 -1.99
C GLU A 264 -7.63 -5.42 -0.46
N LEU A 265 -7.32 -6.59 0.11
CA LEU A 265 -7.22 -6.75 1.56
C LEU A 265 -6.05 -5.94 2.15
N ALA A 266 -4.91 -5.91 1.47
CA ALA A 266 -3.75 -5.15 1.87
C ALA A 266 -4.04 -3.64 1.91
N MET A 267 -4.80 -3.13 0.93
CA MET A 267 -5.29 -1.74 0.93
C MET A 267 -6.28 -1.47 2.07
N ASP A 268 -7.18 -2.41 2.38
CA ASP A 268 -8.10 -2.26 3.50
C ASP A 268 -7.36 -2.21 4.85
N VAL A 269 -6.29 -3.00 5.02
CA VAL A 269 -5.43 -2.95 6.22
C VAL A 269 -4.56 -1.69 6.24
N TYR A 270 -4.07 -1.22 5.09
CA TYR A 270 -3.37 0.06 4.98
C TYR A 270 -4.26 1.22 5.45
N ASP A 271 -5.53 1.25 5.03
CA ASP A 271 -6.50 2.26 5.46
C ASP A 271 -6.69 2.24 6.98
N GLU A 272 -6.76 1.06 7.59
CA GLU A 272 -6.90 0.95 9.05
C GLU A 272 -5.63 1.39 9.80
N VAL A 273 -4.44 1.10 9.26
CA VAL A 273 -3.18 1.65 9.80
C VAL A 273 -3.20 3.18 9.72
N ASP A 274 -3.55 3.75 8.57
CA ASP A 274 -3.66 5.21 8.38
C ASP A 274 -4.65 5.83 9.37
N ARG A 275 -5.79 5.17 9.62
CA ARG A 275 -6.79 5.61 10.60
C ARG A 275 -6.22 5.61 12.02
N ARG A 276 -5.62 4.50 12.46
CA ARG A 276 -5.04 4.37 13.82
C ARG A 276 -3.91 5.36 14.08
N GLU A 277 -3.02 5.56 13.10
CA GLU A 277 -1.96 6.57 13.16
C GLU A 277 -2.54 7.99 13.23
N THR A 278 -3.53 8.28 12.38
CA THR A 278 -4.19 9.60 12.36
C THR A 278 -4.90 9.89 13.69
N ASP A 279 -5.53 8.89 14.31
CA ASP A 279 -6.13 9.01 15.64
C ASP A 279 -5.08 9.36 16.71
N ALA A 280 -3.92 8.71 16.68
CA ALA A 280 -2.82 9.01 17.60
C ALA A 280 -2.31 10.46 17.41
N VAL A 281 -2.14 10.90 16.15
CA VAL A 281 -1.75 12.29 15.85
C VAL A 281 -2.84 13.26 16.29
N TRP A 282 -4.11 12.93 16.09
CA TRP A 282 -5.24 13.75 16.53
C TRP A 282 -5.22 13.96 18.05
N LEU A 283 -5.12 12.89 18.83
CA LEU A 283 -5.03 12.95 20.29
C LEU A 283 -3.81 13.76 20.77
N ALA A 284 -2.67 13.64 20.08
CA ALA A 284 -1.44 14.36 20.42
C ALA A 284 -1.48 15.86 20.07
N THR A 285 -2.34 16.29 19.15
CA THR A 285 -2.34 17.66 18.58
C THR A 285 -3.53 18.51 18.99
N GLN A 286 -4.60 17.89 19.50
CA GLN A 286 -5.80 18.59 19.93
C GLN A 286 -5.78 18.98 21.40
N ASN A 287 -6.47 20.07 21.72
CA ASN A 287 -6.67 20.50 23.09
C ASN A 287 -7.74 19.64 23.78
N HIS A 288 -7.64 19.47 25.10
CA HIS A 288 -8.59 18.67 25.89
C HIS A 288 -10.06 19.08 25.69
N SER A 289 -10.34 20.38 25.53
CA SER A 289 -11.70 20.87 25.25
C SER A 289 -12.27 20.34 23.93
N THR A 290 -11.45 20.29 22.88
CA THR A 290 -11.84 19.77 21.57
C THR A 290 -12.13 18.28 21.63
N LEU A 291 -11.30 17.51 22.33
CA LEU A 291 -11.46 16.06 22.47
C LEU A 291 -12.72 15.66 23.24
N VAL A 292 -13.08 16.42 24.28
CA VAL A 292 -14.28 16.13 25.09
C VAL A 292 -15.58 16.55 24.37
N THR A 293 -15.51 17.55 23.50
CA THR A 293 -16.69 18.07 22.76
C THR A 293 -16.82 17.49 21.36
N GLU A 294 -15.94 16.55 20.98
CA GLU A 294 -15.88 16.02 19.63
C GLU A 294 -17.12 15.17 19.30
N THR A 295 -17.88 15.64 18.33
CA THR A 295 -19.06 14.95 17.79
C THR A 295 -18.74 14.10 16.56
N THR A 296 -17.51 14.18 16.06
CA THR A 296 -17.05 13.57 14.79
C THR A 296 -15.99 12.49 15.02
N VAL A 297 -16.17 11.64 16.04
CA VAL A 297 -15.28 10.51 16.28
C VAL A 297 -15.41 9.51 15.12
N VAL A 298 -14.27 8.99 14.66
CA VAL A 298 -14.19 8.00 13.56
C VAL A 298 -13.69 6.68 14.14
N PRO A 299 -14.55 5.91 14.84
CA PRO A 299 -14.15 4.71 15.58
C PRO A 299 -13.74 3.54 14.67
N PHE A 300 -14.12 3.59 13.40
CA PHE A 300 -13.81 2.60 12.37
C PHE A 300 -13.77 3.29 11.00
N LEU A 301 -13.27 2.59 9.99
CA LEU A 301 -13.19 3.12 8.63
C LEU A 301 -14.56 3.61 8.10
N PRO A 302 -14.64 4.86 7.60
CA PRO A 302 -15.87 5.37 6.98
C PRO A 302 -16.33 4.51 5.79
N VAL A 303 -17.64 4.49 5.57
CA VAL A 303 -18.24 3.76 4.45
C VAL A 303 -17.82 4.42 3.14
N ASN A 304 -17.32 3.62 2.19
CA ASN A 304 -17.13 4.02 0.81
C ASN A 304 -18.34 3.58 -0.03
N PRO A 305 -19.10 4.51 -0.63
CA PRO A 305 -20.25 4.19 -1.48
C PRO A 305 -19.92 3.28 -2.67
N GLU A 306 -18.68 3.34 -3.17
CA GLU A 306 -18.22 2.52 -4.32
C GLU A 306 -17.98 1.05 -3.94
N TYR A 307 -17.89 0.74 -2.65
CA TYR A 307 -17.67 -0.62 -2.19
C TYR A 307 -18.98 -1.33 -1.83
N SER A 308 -19.00 -2.65 -2.06
CA SER A 308 -20.08 -3.50 -1.58
C SER A 308 -20.24 -3.41 -0.06
N SER A 309 -21.45 -3.69 0.43
CA SER A 309 -21.73 -3.74 1.86
C SER A 309 -20.83 -4.73 2.60
N THR A 310 -20.52 -5.88 1.98
CA THR A 310 -19.61 -6.90 2.51
C THR A 310 -18.20 -6.36 2.70
N ARG A 311 -17.66 -5.64 1.70
CA ARG A 311 -16.31 -5.06 1.80
C ARG A 311 -16.25 -3.96 2.86
N ASN A 312 -17.24 -3.06 2.88
CA ASN A 312 -17.36 -2.05 3.92
C ASN A 312 -17.43 -2.67 5.33
N GLN A 313 -18.22 -3.74 5.50
CA GLN A 313 -18.29 -4.46 6.77
C GLN A 313 -16.93 -5.09 7.14
N GLY A 314 -16.21 -5.67 6.17
CA GLY A 314 -14.86 -6.20 6.38
C GLY A 314 -13.89 -5.14 6.89
N ARG A 315 -13.83 -3.99 6.20
CA ARG A 315 -13.02 -2.82 6.60
C ARG A 315 -13.34 -2.35 8.02
N GLN A 316 -14.62 -2.23 8.37
CA GLN A 316 -15.03 -1.77 9.69
C GLN A 316 -14.72 -2.77 10.81
N LYS A 317 -14.73 -4.08 10.50
CA LYS A 317 -14.35 -5.13 11.46
C LYS A 317 -12.87 -5.04 11.86
N LEU A 318 -11.99 -4.48 11.04
CA LEU A 318 -10.57 -4.29 11.37
C LEU A 318 -10.36 -3.42 12.63
N ALA A 319 -11.27 -2.48 12.89
CA ALA A 319 -11.21 -1.64 14.10
C ALA A 319 -11.44 -2.43 15.40
N ARG A 320 -12.03 -3.63 15.33
CA ARG A 320 -12.27 -4.49 16.49
C ARG A 320 -11.06 -5.32 16.90
N PHE A 321 -10.04 -5.41 16.03
CA PHE A 321 -8.84 -6.18 16.31
C PHE A 321 -8.06 -5.50 17.42
N ASN A 322 -7.71 -6.26 18.45
CA ASN A 322 -6.78 -5.79 19.46
C ASN A 322 -5.36 -5.62 18.86
N ALA A 323 -4.44 -5.04 19.63
CA ALA A 323 -3.09 -4.75 19.15
C ALA A 323 -2.34 -6.00 18.65
N HIS A 324 -2.47 -7.13 19.35
CA HIS A 324 -1.81 -8.39 19.01
C HIS A 324 -2.40 -9.03 17.75
N GLU A 325 -3.73 -9.11 17.65
CA GLU A 325 -4.42 -9.65 16.48
C GLU A 325 -4.11 -8.84 15.23
N PHE A 326 -4.16 -7.51 15.34
CA PHE A 326 -3.89 -6.62 14.21
C PHE A 326 -2.41 -6.72 13.79
N ALA A 327 -1.48 -6.76 14.74
CA ALA A 327 -0.06 -6.96 14.43
C ALA A 327 0.20 -8.28 13.70
N THR A 328 -0.46 -9.37 14.13
CA THR A 328 -0.35 -10.67 13.47
C THR A 328 -0.81 -10.61 12.01
N LEU A 329 -1.96 -9.97 11.75
CA LEU A 329 -2.47 -9.78 10.38
C LEU A 329 -1.50 -8.97 9.51
N VAL A 330 -0.95 -7.87 10.05
CA VAL A 330 0.02 -7.03 9.33
C VAL A 330 1.29 -7.82 9.00
N ILE A 331 1.82 -8.60 9.94
CA ILE A 331 3.01 -9.46 9.72
C ILE A 331 2.73 -10.49 8.62
N ASP A 332 1.55 -11.12 8.64
CA ASP A 332 1.17 -12.11 7.63
C ASP A 332 1.03 -11.49 6.24
N ILE A 333 0.43 -10.30 6.12
CA ILE A 333 0.36 -9.54 4.86
C ILE A 333 1.76 -9.19 4.36
N LEU A 334 2.65 -8.67 5.21
CA LEU A 334 4.02 -8.33 4.81
C LEU A 334 4.79 -9.57 4.33
N THR A 335 4.64 -10.69 5.05
CA THR A 335 5.28 -11.96 4.69
C THR A 335 4.76 -12.48 3.35
N ASP A 336 3.44 -12.43 3.14
CA ASP A 336 2.82 -12.92 1.91
C ASP A 336 3.09 -11.99 0.71
N ALA A 337 3.15 -10.68 0.92
CA ALA A 337 3.55 -9.71 -0.10
C ALA A 337 4.96 -10.00 -0.62
N ARG A 338 5.92 -10.22 0.29
CA ARG A 338 7.30 -10.61 -0.09
C ARG A 338 7.32 -11.94 -0.86
N ARG A 339 6.53 -12.93 -0.42
CA ARG A 339 6.40 -14.23 -1.12
C ARG A 339 5.89 -14.04 -2.56
N ARG A 340 4.86 -13.21 -2.75
CA ARG A 340 4.25 -12.95 -4.06
C ARG A 340 5.20 -12.18 -4.99
N GLN A 341 5.97 -11.24 -4.45
CA GLN A 341 6.97 -10.49 -5.21
C GLN A 341 8.14 -11.37 -5.71
N GLN A 342 8.55 -12.36 -4.92
CA GLN A 342 9.66 -13.26 -5.28
C GLN A 342 9.26 -14.38 -6.25
N GLY A 343 7.95 -14.57 -6.50
CA GLY A 343 7.43 -15.70 -7.29
C GLY A 343 7.59 -17.04 -6.58
N SER A 344 6.76 -18.03 -6.93
CA SER A 344 7.00 -19.42 -6.53
C SER A 344 8.30 -19.94 -7.18
N SER A 345 9.44 -19.75 -6.54
CA SER A 345 10.60 -20.63 -6.71
C SER A 345 11.12 -21.05 -5.34
N PRO A 346 10.91 -22.32 -4.92
CA PRO A 346 11.61 -22.91 -3.80
C PRO A 346 13.09 -23.24 -4.13
N ASP A 347 13.58 -22.95 -5.34
CA ASP A 347 14.90 -23.39 -5.82
C ASP A 347 15.99 -22.32 -5.82
N HIS A 348 15.69 -21.02 -5.84
CA HIS A 348 16.77 -20.01 -5.81
C HIS A 348 17.47 -19.86 -4.44
N ALA A 349 16.92 -20.47 -3.40
CA ALA A 349 17.62 -20.59 -2.12
C ALA A 349 18.72 -21.65 -2.14
N LYS A 350 18.66 -22.64 -3.05
CA LYS A 350 19.71 -23.67 -3.19
C LYS A 350 20.85 -23.22 -4.10
N ASP A 351 20.55 -22.48 -5.16
CA ASP A 351 21.59 -21.97 -6.08
C ASP A 351 22.55 -20.98 -5.41
N ASN A 352 22.03 -20.15 -4.48
CA ASN A 352 22.88 -19.23 -3.72
C ASN A 352 23.79 -19.96 -2.72
N VAL A 353 23.33 -21.09 -2.16
CA VAL A 353 24.15 -21.92 -1.27
C VAL A 353 25.20 -22.70 -2.07
N GLU A 354 24.88 -23.17 -3.28
CA GLU A 354 25.83 -23.87 -4.14
C GLU A 354 26.91 -22.93 -4.71
N LEU A 355 26.56 -21.69 -5.05
CA LEU A 355 27.52 -20.67 -5.47
C LEU A 355 28.45 -20.24 -4.32
N ILE A 356 27.95 -20.13 -3.09
CA ILE A 356 28.77 -19.83 -1.90
C ILE A 356 29.71 -21.01 -1.56
N LEU A 357 29.25 -22.25 -1.69
CA LEU A 357 30.08 -23.44 -1.46
C LEU A 357 31.16 -23.63 -2.54
N LYS A 358 30.88 -23.27 -3.80
CA LYS A 358 31.89 -23.23 -4.88
C LYS A 358 32.95 -22.14 -4.66
N ASP A 359 32.58 -20.99 -4.09
CA ASP A 359 33.53 -19.90 -3.84
C ASP A 359 34.42 -20.14 -2.61
N ILE A 360 33.97 -20.96 -1.65
CA ILE A 360 34.78 -21.42 -0.51
C ILE A 360 35.78 -22.52 -0.94
N GLY A 361 35.38 -23.40 -1.87
CA GLY A 361 36.25 -24.46 -2.40
C GLY A 361 37.37 -23.98 -3.34
N SER A 362 37.31 -22.74 -3.83
CA SER A 362 38.28 -22.19 -4.79
C SER A 362 39.31 -21.22 -4.16
N ARG A 363 39.25 -20.99 -2.83
CA ARG A 363 40.13 -20.03 -2.13
C ARG A 363 41.23 -20.64 -1.27
N HIS A 364 41.47 -21.95 -1.37
CA HIS A 364 42.68 -22.54 -0.81
C HIS A 364 43.43 -23.36 -1.86
N GLY A 365 44.58 -22.84 -2.29
CA GLY A 365 45.67 -23.67 -2.78
C GLY A 365 46.42 -23.11 -3.99
N SER A 366 47.28 -22.12 -3.77
CA SER A 366 48.47 -21.96 -4.61
C SER A 366 49.47 -20.97 -3.99
N GLU A 367 50.37 -21.47 -3.15
CA GLU A 367 51.80 -21.09 -3.16
C GLU A 367 52.64 -22.33 -2.80
N ASN A 368 53.60 -22.64 -3.67
CA ASN A 368 54.56 -23.75 -3.61
C ASN A 368 55.71 -23.43 -2.64
N GLN A 369 56.23 -24.45 -1.92
CA GLN A 369 57.68 -24.69 -1.79
C GLN A 369 58.00 -26.07 -1.18
N GLU A 370 59.25 -26.49 -1.41
CA GLU A 370 59.81 -27.84 -1.51
C GLU A 370 60.06 -28.59 -0.19
N ALA A 371 60.27 -29.91 -0.35
CA ALA A 371 61.09 -30.83 0.45
C ALA A 371 60.63 -31.23 1.87
N ASP A 372 60.19 -32.47 2.05
CA ASP A 372 61.07 -33.58 2.50
C ASP A 372 60.28 -34.89 2.63
N GLN A 373 60.86 -35.98 2.13
CA GLN A 373 60.40 -37.36 2.26
C GLN A 373 60.85 -37.91 3.64
N PRO A 374 60.16 -38.91 4.21
CA PRO A 374 60.87 -40.18 4.28
C PRO A 374 60.01 -41.41 3.96
N ASP A 375 60.66 -42.34 3.29
CA ASP A 375 60.22 -43.71 3.01
C ASP A 375 59.87 -44.48 4.29
N TYR A 376 58.75 -45.20 4.28
CA TYR A 376 58.64 -46.41 5.07
C TYR A 376 57.79 -47.47 4.34
N ASP A 377 58.52 -48.43 3.78
CA ASP A 377 58.05 -49.69 3.20
C ASP A 377 57.82 -50.69 4.35
N SER A 378 56.66 -51.33 4.40
CA SER A 378 56.43 -52.50 5.26
C SER A 378 55.65 -53.55 4.50
N VAL A 379 56.45 -54.51 4.05
CA VAL A 379 56.14 -55.81 3.47
C VAL A 379 55.16 -56.67 4.28
N ALA A 380 54.55 -57.59 3.54
CA ALA A 380 53.58 -58.62 3.88
C ALA A 380 53.96 -59.58 5.03
N SER A 381 52.96 -60.25 5.62
CA SER A 381 52.99 -61.68 5.97
C SER A 381 51.60 -62.21 6.32
N ASP A 382 51.34 -63.42 5.82
CA ASP A 382 50.12 -64.21 5.78
C ASP A 382 49.61 -64.73 7.14
N GLU A 383 48.33 -65.12 7.20
CA GLU A 383 47.93 -66.45 7.71
C GLU A 383 46.48 -66.80 7.32
N ASP A 384 46.35 -67.87 6.53
CA ASP A 384 45.11 -68.59 6.21
C ASP A 384 44.51 -69.30 7.44
N THR A 385 43.18 -69.42 7.50
CA THR A 385 42.56 -70.75 7.65
C THR A 385 41.04 -70.76 7.36
N GLU A 386 40.65 -71.75 6.56
CA GLU A 386 39.33 -72.15 6.08
C GLU A 386 38.36 -72.63 7.19
N ARG A 387 37.04 -72.51 6.95
CA ARG A 387 36.07 -73.65 6.79
C ARG A 387 34.58 -73.24 6.91
N GLU A 388 33.83 -73.47 5.84
CA GLU A 388 32.40 -73.85 5.80
C GLU A 388 32.25 -75.37 6.18
N PRO A 389 31.06 -76.03 6.34
CA PRO A 389 29.72 -75.72 5.79
C PRO A 389 28.44 -76.10 6.63
N ALA A 390 27.29 -75.66 6.11
CA ALA A 390 25.96 -76.30 5.92
C ALA A 390 25.03 -76.94 7.02
N SER A 391 23.72 -76.68 6.76
CA SER A 391 22.47 -77.44 7.05
C SER A 391 21.74 -77.17 8.38
N GLY A 392 20.41 -77.08 8.46
CA GLY A 392 19.32 -77.20 7.49
C GLY A 392 17.93 -77.18 8.15
N LYS A 393 16.87 -77.28 7.31
CA LYS A 393 15.46 -77.66 7.57
C LYS A 393 14.50 -76.53 8.03
N ASP A 394 13.54 -76.11 7.19
CA ASP A 394 12.18 -76.70 6.92
C ASP A 394 11.22 -76.42 8.09
N GLU A 395 9.93 -76.04 7.99
CA GLU A 395 8.84 -76.10 7.00
C GLU A 395 7.77 -75.08 7.51
N ARG A 396 7.10 -74.22 6.72
CA ARG A 396 5.92 -74.45 5.84
C ARG A 396 4.55 -74.07 6.46
N THR A 397 3.86 -73.11 5.81
CA THR A 397 2.38 -72.95 5.62
C THR A 397 1.46 -72.77 6.85
N LYS A 398 0.25 -72.16 6.82
CA LYS A 398 -0.63 -71.51 5.82
C LYS A 398 -1.72 -70.76 6.63
N VAL A 399 -2.11 -69.58 6.14
CA VAL A 399 -3.50 -69.09 5.91
C VAL A 399 -4.65 -69.65 6.78
N LEU A 400 -5.43 -68.79 7.45
CA LEU A 400 -6.86 -68.50 7.18
C LEU A 400 -7.52 -67.66 8.31
N LEU A 401 -8.28 -66.62 7.91
CA LEU A 401 -9.41 -66.04 8.66
C LEU A 401 -10.56 -67.07 8.74
N PRO A 402 -11.47 -67.01 9.74
CA PRO A 402 -12.77 -66.32 9.54
C PRO A 402 -13.38 -65.69 10.83
N VAL A 403 -14.05 -64.53 10.77
CA VAL A 403 -15.52 -64.25 10.71
C VAL A 403 -16.27 -64.25 12.06
N ASP A 404 -17.02 -63.15 12.29
CA ASP A 404 -18.21 -62.92 13.17
C ASP A 404 -18.05 -62.99 14.71
N SER A 405 -18.74 -62.22 15.58
CA SER A 405 -19.97 -61.41 15.54
C SER A 405 -20.14 -60.62 16.87
N MET A 406 -21.20 -59.82 16.95
CA MET A 406 -21.87 -59.16 18.12
C MET A 406 -21.52 -57.69 18.35
N GLN A 407 -22.36 -56.73 17.93
CA GLN A 407 -23.69 -56.31 18.43
C GLN A 407 -23.69 -55.47 19.72
N ASN A 408 -24.53 -54.42 19.64
CA ASN A 408 -25.10 -53.57 20.69
C ASN A 408 -24.21 -52.53 21.35
N SER A 409 -24.67 -51.33 21.71
CA SER A 409 -25.90 -50.56 21.48
C SER A 409 -25.74 -49.25 22.28
N ARG A 410 -26.43 -48.20 21.82
CA ARG A 410 -27.06 -47.09 22.59
C ARG A 410 -26.55 -45.67 22.30
N HIS A 411 -27.50 -44.94 21.72
CA HIS A 411 -27.74 -43.50 21.81
C HIS A 411 -27.54 -42.92 23.22
N ILE A 412 -27.12 -41.65 23.29
CA ILE A 412 -27.99 -40.48 23.50
C ILE A 412 -27.46 -39.35 22.61
#